data_AF-A0A0U1PWS7-F1
#
_entry.id   AF-A0A0U1PWS7-F1
#
_cell.length_a   1.000
_cell.length_b   1.000
_cell.length_c   1.000
_cell.angle_alpha   90.00
_cell.angle_beta   90.00
_cell.angle_gamma   90.00
#
_symmetry.space_group_name_H-M   'P 1'
#
loop_
_entity.id
_entity.type
_entity.pdbx_description
1 polymer ?
#
loop_
_entity_poly.entity_id
_entity_poly.type
_entity_poly.pdbx_seq_one_letter_code
_entity_poly.pdbx_strand_id
1 'polypeptide(L)' 'MARITVEDCLKQIPNRFQLVLAATYRARMINQGHAPKVETNNKAAVTALREIAAGKVGLEMLRRVPL' A
#
# COMPACT_ATOMS: atom_id res chain seq x y z
N MET A 1 -17.94 -2.86 -4.24
CA MET A 1 -16.77 -2.93 -3.34
C MET A 1 -15.76 -3.88 -3.98
N ALA A 2 -14.85 -3.40 -4.84
CA ALA A 2 -13.95 -4.30 -5.57
C ALA A 2 -13.02 -5.01 -4.58
N ARG A 3 -13.17 -6.34 -4.53
CA ARG A 3 -12.48 -7.29 -3.66
C ARG A 3 -11.02 -7.35 -4.11
N ILE A 4 -10.14 -6.63 -3.42
CA ILE A 4 -8.70 -6.81 -3.60
C ILE A 4 -8.27 -8.06 -2.83
N THR A 5 -7.52 -8.95 -3.47
CA THR A 5 -6.95 -10.12 -2.81
C THR A 5 -5.51 -9.82 -2.42
N VAL A 6 -5.06 -10.44 -1.33
CA VAL A 6 -3.68 -10.30 -0.85
C VAL A 6 -2.69 -10.91 -1.85
N GLU A 7 -3.14 -11.85 -2.68
CA GLU A 7 -2.35 -12.53 -3.70
C GLU A 7 -1.79 -11.55 -4.74
N ASP A 8 -2.57 -10.55 -5.16
CA ASP A 8 -2.09 -9.53 -6.11
C ASP A 8 -1.03 -8.61 -5.48
N CYS A 9 -1.12 -8.36 -4.18
CA CYS A 9 -0.10 -7.62 -3.44
C CYS A 9 1.18 -8.43 -3.28
N LEU A 10 1.05 -9.75 -3.09
CA LEU A 10 2.20 -10.66 -2.93
C LEU A 10 2.99 -10.88 -4.22
N LYS A 11 2.37 -10.71 -5.39
CA LYS A 11 3.09 -10.66 -6.68
C LYS A 11 4.09 -9.51 -6.73
N GLN A 12 3.82 -8.41 -6.03
CA GLN A 12 4.65 -7.21 -6.01
C GLN A 12 5.64 -7.20 -4.84
N ILE A 13 5.18 -7.64 -3.67
CA ILE A 13 6.00 -7.75 -2.46
C ILE A 13 5.84 -9.17 -1.90
N PRO A 14 6.74 -10.12 -2.22
CA PRO A 14 6.58 -11.52 -1.83
C PRO A 14 6.70 -11.74 -0.31
N ASN A 15 7.41 -10.85 0.39
CA ASN A 15 7.53 -10.90 1.84
C ASN A 15 6.32 -10.23 2.51
N ARG A 16 5.55 -11.03 3.26
CA ARG A 16 4.34 -10.57 3.97
C ARG A 16 4.60 -9.49 5.01
N PHE A 17 5.71 -9.56 5.75
CA PHE A 17 6.05 -8.54 6.74
C PHE A 17 6.40 -7.22 6.08
N GLN A 18 7.21 -7.26 5.01
CA GLN A 18 7.53 -6.08 4.22
C GLN A 18 6.29 -5.47 3.55
N LEU A 19 5.37 -6.31 3.06
CA LEU A 19 4.10 -5.87 2.52
C LEU A 19 3.28 -5.11 3.57
N VAL A 20 3.13 -5.67 4.77
CA VAL A 20 2.39 -5.03 5.87
C VAL A 20 3.03 -3.70 6.26
N LEU A 21 4.35 -3.65 6.40
CA LEU A 21 5.07 -2.43 6.74
C LEU A 21 4.92 -1.35 5.67
N ALA A 22 5.10 -1.71 4.39
CA ALA A 22 4.97 -0.79 3.26
C ALA A 22 3.53 -0.25 3.14
N ALA A 23 2.54 -1.13 3.27
CA ALA A 23 1.12 -0.76 3.25
C ALA A 23 0.76 0.16 4.43
N THR A 24 1.26 -0.13 5.63
CA THR A 24 1.02 0.68 6.83
C THR A 24 1.61 2.08 6.69
N TYR A 25 2.87 2.16 6.22
CA TYR A 25 3.53 3.45 5.99
C TYR A 25 2.76 4.28 4.96
N ARG A 26 2.38 3.66 3.84
CA ARG A 26 1.62 4.34 2.79
C ARG A 26 0.23 4.76 3.26
N ALA A 27 -0.48 3.93 4.02
CA ALA A 27 -1.76 4.28 4.61
C ALA A 27 -1.65 5.48 5.54
N ARG A 28 -0.56 5.58 6.32
CA ARG A 28 -0.29 6.76 7.16
C ARG A 28 -0.10 8.03 6.34
N MET A 29 0.64 7.96 5.23
CA MET A 29 0.77 9.10 4.31
C MET A 29 -0.60 9.55 3.76
N ILE A 30 -1.44 8.60 3.34
CA ILE A 30 -2.78 8.93 2.82
C ILE A 30 -3.62 9.61 3.91
N ASN A 31 -3.56 9.11 5.15
CA ASN A 31 -4.24 9.74 6.28
C ASN A 31 -3.70 11.14 6.62
N GLN A 32 -2.42 11.42 6.32
CA GLN A 32 -1.82 12.74 6.45
C GLN A 32 -2.20 13.72 5.32
N GLY A 33 -3.02 13.29 4.36
CA GLY A 33 -3.49 14.12 3.24
C GLY A 33 -2.67 13.98 1.96
N HIS A 34 -1.74 13.03 1.88
CA HIS A 34 -1.06 12.74 0.62
C HIS A 34 -2.04 12.17 -0.42
N ALA A 35 -1.96 12.69 -1.65
CA ALA A 35 -2.83 12.26 -2.73
C ALA A 35 -2.70 10.74 -3.00
N PRO A 36 -3.82 10.01 -3.04
CA PRO A 36 -3.83 8.62 -3.49
C PRO A 36 -3.54 8.56 -4.99
N LYS A 37 -2.73 7.58 -5.41
CA LYS A 37 -2.37 7.32 -6.81
C LYS A 37 -3.42 6.48 -7.55
N VAL A 38 -4.42 5.98 -6.84
CA VAL A 38 -5.53 5.19 -7.36
C VAL A 38 -6.82 5.79 -6.81
N GLU A 39 -7.82 6.00 -7.65
CA GLU A 39 -9.14 6.45 -7.20
C GLU A 39 -9.82 5.38 -6.35
N THR A 40 -10.30 5.80 -5.18
CA THR A 40 -10.87 4.88 -4.21
C THR A 40 -11.66 5.61 -3.15
N ASN A 41 -12.83 5.06 -2.83
CA ASN A 41 -13.68 5.48 -1.73
C ASN A 41 -13.44 4.65 -0.45
N ASN A 42 -12.36 3.84 -0.42
CA ASN A 42 -12.05 2.99 0.72
C ASN A 42 -11.14 3.68 1.75
N LYS A 43 -11.09 3.10 2.96
CA LYS A 43 -10.12 3.48 4.00
C LYS A 43 -8.68 3.41 3.48
N ALA A 44 -7.81 4.26 4.04
CA ALA A 44 -6.40 4.39 3.63
C ALA A 44 -5.64 3.06 3.55
N ALA A 45 -5.89 2.11 4.45
CA ALA A 45 -5.27 0.78 4.41
C ALA A 45 -5.60 0.00 3.12
N VAL A 46 -6.86 0.01 2.70
CA VAL A 46 -7.30 -0.68 1.48
C VAL A 46 -6.80 0.06 0.24
N THR A 47 -6.77 1.39 0.29
CA THR A 47 -6.17 2.23 -0.76
C THR A 47 -4.69 1.91 -0.95
N ALA A 48 -3.91 1.81 0.13
CA ALA A 48 -2.49 1.48 0.06
C ALA A 48 -2.27 0.09 -0.55
N LEU A 49 -3.05 -0.92 -0.14
CA LEU A 49 -2.96 -2.26 -0.74
C LEU A 49 -3.32 -2.25 -2.24
N ARG A 50 -4.28 -1.43 -2.65
CA ARG A 50 -4.63 -1.25 -4.08
C ARG A 50 -3.52 -0.60 -4.88
N GLU A 51 -2.88 0.42 -4.31
CA GLU A 51 -1.71 1.04 -4.94
C GLU A 51 -0.55 0.05 -5.07
N ILE A 52 -0.37 -0.83 -4.09
CA ILE A 52 0.65 -1.88 -4.12
C ILE A 52 0.31 -2.92 -5.20
N ALA A 53 -0.91 -3.46 -5.22
CA ALA A 53 -1.33 -4.41 -6.26
C ALA A 53 -1.25 -3.81 -7.67
N ALA A 54 -1.53 -2.52 -7.83
CA ALA A 54 -1.39 -1.79 -9.10
C ALA A 54 0.07 -1.43 -9.47
N GLY A 55 1.06 -1.79 -8.63
CA GLY A 55 2.47 -1.48 -8.85
C GLY A 55 2.82 0.01 -8.77
N LYS A 56 1.94 0.83 -8.19
CA LYS A 56 2.16 2.29 -8.02
C LYS A 56 2.98 2.62 -6.77
N VAL A 57 3.02 1.69 -5.81
CA VAL A 57 3.74 1.78 -4.54
C VAL A 57 4.37 0.42 -4.26
N GLY A 58 5.62 0.39 -3.79
CA GLY A 58 6.31 -0.86 -3.48
C GLY A 58 7.26 -0.76 -2.29
N LEU A 59 8.33 -1.56 -2.33
CA LEU A 59 9.39 -1.62 -1.31
C LEU A 59 10.12 -0.27 -1.10
N GLU A 60 9.98 0.68 -2.02
CA GLU A 60 10.49 2.05 -1.88
C GLU A 60 9.99 2.74 -0.60
N MET A 61 8.80 2.38 -0.12
CA MET A 61 8.23 2.92 1.13
C MET A 61 9.07 2.54 2.35
N LEU A 62 9.76 1.40 2.32
CA LEU A 62 10.57 0.93 3.44
C LEU A 62 11.91 1.66 3.55
N ARG A 63 12.42 2.24 2.46
CA ARG A 63 13.69 3.02 2.48
C ARG A 63 13.56 4.35 3.21
N ARG A 64 12.31 4.83 3.41
CA ARG A 64 12.00 6.11 4.06
C ARG A 64 11.57 5.96 5.52
N VAL A 65 11.69 4.76 6.07
CA VAL A 65 11.45 4.52 7.49
C VAL A 65 12.75 4.82 8.23
N PRO A 66 12.87 5.95 8.95
CA PRO A 66 13.95 6.09 9.91
C PRO A 66 13.78 4.97 10.95
N LEU A 67 14.83 4.19 11.15
CA LEU A 67 14.95 3.28 12.30
C LEU A 67 14.94 4.07 13.60
#